data_AF-A0A9E5J3V8-F1
#
_entry.id   AF-A0A9E5J3V8-F1
#
_cell.length_a   1.000
_cell.length_b   1.000
_cell.length_c   1.000
_cell.angle_alpha   90.00
_cell.angle_beta   90.00
_cell.angle_gamma   90.00
#
_symmetry.space_group_name_H-M   'P 1'
#
loop_
_entity.id
_entity.type
_entity.pdbx_description
1 polymer ?
#
loop_
_entity_poly.entity_id
_entity_poly.type
_entity_poly.pdbx_seq_one_letter_code
_entity_poly.pdbx_strand_id
1 'polypeptide(L)'
;MLREKSFAKGELIFREGEEGSEAFRIMEGRIEISIQVSGQGDVPIGHLLPGDIFGEMALLDDKPRSATARAIEPTRLHLMNIEEFNDLFLRDPSALAPFLSSFFERLRNTNDLLRRELELRHTTPAEVHQLLEAGTSLDHPAIHPVPKITITPTNPQTRKAGSPDQVTLDRLPFRIGRRQSGEGADILSANDLSLRDNYPYQISRNHCSIERSGSELIVRDRGSTLGTILNGQSMGTESEHMALPLQPGANKLVLGGEDSTFQFNVQVDPA
;
A
#
# COMPACT_ATOMS: atom_id res chain seq x y z
N MET A 1 -3.88 -26.32 6.58
CA MET A 1 -5.09 -26.64 5.79
C MET A 1 -5.68 -25.31 5.36
N LEU A 2 -5.90 -25.10 4.06
CA LEU A 2 -6.53 -23.87 3.56
C LEU A 2 -7.95 -23.79 4.12
N ARG A 3 -8.30 -22.65 4.72
CA ARG A 3 -9.63 -22.41 5.30
C ARG A 3 -10.63 -22.19 4.17
N GLU A 4 -11.79 -22.83 4.22
CA GLU A 4 -12.85 -22.62 3.23
C GLU A 4 -13.94 -21.69 3.77
N LYS A 5 -14.50 -20.84 2.89
CA LYS A 5 -15.68 -20.03 3.19
C LYS A 5 -16.61 -19.99 1.99
N SER A 6 -17.92 -20.04 2.25
CA SER A 6 -18.96 -19.96 1.22
C SER A 6 -19.76 -18.68 1.36
N PHE A 7 -20.21 -18.14 0.22
CA PHE A 7 -20.99 -16.91 0.11
C PHE A 7 -22.22 -17.14 -0.77
N ALA A 8 -23.37 -16.61 -0.36
CA ALA A 8 -24.57 -16.62 -1.17
C ALA A 8 -24.51 -15.60 -2.32
N LYS A 9 -25.34 -15.78 -3.34
CA LYS A 9 -25.49 -14.77 -4.40
C LYS A 9 -25.93 -13.42 -3.80
N GLY A 10 -25.23 -12.35 -4.17
CA GLY A 10 -25.42 -10.98 -3.72
C GLY A 10 -24.62 -10.62 -2.47
N GLU A 11 -24.06 -11.61 -1.78
CA GLU A 11 -23.31 -11.41 -0.54
C GLU A 11 -22.00 -10.66 -0.78
N LEU A 12 -21.72 -9.72 0.13
CA LEU A 12 -20.53 -8.90 0.09
C LEU A 12 -19.39 -9.64 0.78
N ILE A 13 -18.23 -9.70 0.13
CA ILE A 13 -17.06 -10.39 0.68
C ILE A 13 -16.19 -9.40 1.45
N PHE A 14 -15.96 -8.22 0.87
CA PHE A 14 -15.36 -7.04 1.50
C PHE A 14 -15.68 -5.79 0.66
N ARG A 15 -15.51 -4.60 1.27
CA ARG A 15 -15.60 -3.30 0.59
C ARG A 15 -14.24 -2.70 0.33
N GLU A 16 -14.18 -1.83 -0.67
CA GLU A 16 -13.07 -0.90 -0.83
C GLU A 16 -12.86 -0.08 0.46
N GLY A 17 -11.60 0.15 0.82
CA GLY A 17 -11.23 0.88 2.03
C GLY A 17 -11.33 0.07 3.33
N GLU A 18 -11.89 -1.14 3.32
CA GLU A 18 -11.85 -2.02 4.50
C GLU A 18 -10.43 -2.57 4.73
N GLU A 19 -10.06 -2.77 5.99
CA GLU A 19 -8.83 -3.47 6.34
C GLU A 19 -8.92 -4.95 5.95
N GLY A 20 -7.82 -5.51 5.45
CA GLY A 20 -7.81 -6.87 4.91
C GLY A 20 -6.49 -7.59 5.12
N SER A 21 -6.50 -8.69 5.87
CA SER A 21 -5.31 -9.50 6.16
C SER A 21 -5.33 -10.90 5.52
N GLU A 22 -6.20 -11.10 4.52
CA GLU A 22 -6.43 -12.40 3.88
C GLU A 22 -6.65 -12.22 2.37
N ALA A 23 -6.13 -13.15 1.58
CA ALA A 23 -6.43 -13.32 0.16
C ALA A 23 -7.37 -14.52 -0.05
N PHE A 24 -8.05 -14.51 -1.19
CA PHE A 24 -9.07 -15.49 -1.54
C PHE A 24 -8.75 -16.12 -2.88
N ARG A 25 -8.91 -17.44 -2.98
CA ARG A 25 -8.93 -18.17 -4.25
C ARG A 25 -10.33 -18.68 -4.53
N ILE A 26 -10.84 -18.42 -5.73
CA ILE A 26 -12.18 -18.87 -6.13
C ILE A 26 -12.10 -20.35 -6.48
N MET A 27 -12.84 -21.17 -5.76
CA MET A 27 -12.99 -22.61 -6.06
C MET A 27 -14.18 -22.83 -6.99
N GLU A 28 -15.29 -22.16 -6.70
CA GLU A 28 -16.55 -22.24 -7.45
C GLU A 28 -17.27 -20.88 -7.36
N GLY A 29 -18.08 -20.55 -8.36
CA GLY A 29 -18.89 -19.33 -8.42
C GLY A 29 -18.26 -18.21 -9.24
N ARG A 30 -18.73 -16.98 -9.02
CA ARG A 30 -18.34 -15.80 -9.78
C ARG A 30 -18.40 -14.56 -8.89
N ILE A 31 -17.34 -13.76 -8.94
CA ILE A 31 -17.20 -12.53 -8.14
C ILE A 31 -17.21 -11.31 -9.05
N GLU A 32 -17.92 -10.27 -8.66
CA GLU A 32 -17.83 -8.93 -9.25
C GLU A 32 -16.88 -8.06 -8.42
N ILE A 33 -16.01 -7.33 -9.12
CA ILE A 33 -15.11 -6.32 -8.54
C ILE A 33 -15.59 -4.94 -8.97
N SER A 34 -15.69 -4.01 -8.03
CA SER A 34 -16.14 -2.64 -8.26
C SER A 34 -15.30 -1.64 -7.46
N ILE A 35 -15.23 -0.40 -7.94
CA ILE A 35 -14.55 0.71 -7.25
C ILE A 35 -15.52 1.85 -7.00
N GLN A 36 -15.30 2.62 -5.93
CA GLN A 36 -16.10 3.77 -5.60
C GLN A 36 -15.66 4.98 -6.42
N VAL A 37 -16.57 5.53 -7.22
CA VAL A 37 -16.35 6.75 -8.00
C VAL A 37 -17.18 7.88 -7.41
N SER A 38 -16.53 9.03 -7.13
CA SER A 38 -17.18 10.20 -6.55
C SER A 38 -18.37 10.65 -7.40
N GLY A 39 -19.54 10.76 -6.77
CA GLY A 39 -20.80 11.11 -7.43
C GLY A 39 -21.46 9.99 -8.25
N GLN A 40 -20.85 8.81 -8.39
CA GLN A 40 -21.38 7.68 -9.16
C GLN A 40 -21.59 6.40 -8.34
N GLY A 41 -20.97 6.28 -7.15
CA GLY A 41 -21.08 5.10 -6.30
C GLY A 41 -20.19 3.95 -6.78
N ASP A 42 -20.59 2.71 -6.49
CA ASP A 42 -19.85 1.50 -6.87
C ASP A 42 -19.96 1.26 -8.40
N VAL A 43 -18.83 1.37 -9.10
CA VAL A 43 -18.73 1.12 -10.53
C VAL A 43 -18.05 -0.24 -10.77
N PRO A 44 -18.72 -1.22 -11.40
CA PRO A 44 -18.12 -2.51 -11.72
C PRO A 44 -16.96 -2.36 -12.71
N ILE A 45 -15.81 -2.95 -12.38
CA ILE A 45 -14.60 -2.94 -13.22
C ILE A 45 -14.27 -4.32 -13.81
N GLY A 46 -14.94 -5.37 -13.36
CA GLY A 46 -14.76 -6.70 -13.92
C GLY A 46 -15.36 -7.82 -13.08
N HIS A 47 -15.17 -9.05 -13.58
CA HIS A 47 -15.58 -10.27 -12.89
C HIS A 47 -14.41 -11.25 -12.80
N LEU A 48 -14.41 -12.04 -11.74
CA LEU A 48 -13.44 -13.10 -11.48
C LEU A 48 -14.13 -14.46 -11.46
N LEU A 49 -13.40 -15.48 -11.89
CA LEU A 49 -13.86 -16.84 -12.17
C LEU A 49 -13.10 -17.88 -11.32
N PRO A 50 -13.56 -19.14 -11.29
CA PRO A 50 -12.85 -20.21 -10.59
C PRO A 50 -11.40 -20.33 -11.05
N GLY A 51 -10.48 -20.42 -10.08
CA GLY A 51 -9.04 -20.39 -10.29
C GLY A 51 -8.42 -19.03 -9.98
N ASP A 52 -9.16 -17.94 -10.13
CA ASP A 52 -8.66 -16.59 -9.85
C ASP A 52 -8.42 -16.39 -8.36
N ILE A 53 -7.43 -15.56 -8.08
CA ILE A 53 -7.12 -15.07 -6.74
C ILE A 53 -7.64 -13.64 -6.65
N PHE A 54 -8.00 -13.15 -5.47
CA PHE A 54 -8.33 -11.74 -5.20
C PHE A 54 -8.12 -11.37 -3.73
N GLY A 55 -8.06 -10.07 -3.44
CA GLY A 55 -7.75 -9.57 -2.10
C GLY A 55 -6.28 -9.74 -1.70
N GLU A 56 -5.44 -10.18 -2.63
CA GLU A 56 -4.00 -10.35 -2.46
C GLU A 56 -3.28 -9.02 -2.24
N MET A 57 -3.77 -7.92 -2.78
CA MET A 57 -3.13 -6.62 -2.63
C MET A 57 -3.04 -6.25 -1.14
N ALA A 58 -4.18 -6.18 -0.46
CA ALA A 58 -4.25 -5.88 0.96
C ALA A 58 -3.46 -6.88 1.82
N LEU A 59 -3.46 -8.16 1.43
CA LEU A 59 -2.64 -9.17 2.11
C LEU A 59 -1.13 -8.86 2.03
N LEU A 60 -0.65 -8.43 0.86
CA LEU A 60 0.77 -8.32 0.56
C LEU A 60 1.38 -6.93 0.78
N ASP A 61 0.58 -5.86 0.69
CA ASP A 61 1.05 -4.49 0.90
C ASP A 61 0.52 -3.82 2.17
N ASP A 62 -0.27 -4.55 2.98
CA ASP A 62 -0.89 -4.09 4.24
C ASP A 62 -1.68 -2.77 4.08
N LYS A 63 -2.28 -2.57 2.91
CA LYS A 63 -3.19 -1.44 2.65
C LYS A 63 -4.65 -1.89 2.75
N PRO A 64 -5.57 -0.93 2.94
CA PRO A 64 -6.99 -1.19 2.77
C PRO A 64 -7.31 -1.82 1.40
N ARG A 65 -8.42 -2.56 1.32
CA ARG A 65 -8.91 -3.18 0.08
C ARG A 65 -9.00 -2.13 -1.03
N SER A 66 -8.39 -2.42 -2.18
CA SER A 66 -8.36 -1.53 -3.35
C SER A 66 -9.66 -1.49 -4.15
N ALA A 67 -10.61 -2.36 -3.84
CA ALA A 67 -11.88 -2.49 -4.52
C ALA A 67 -12.89 -3.24 -3.63
N THR A 68 -14.16 -3.15 -3.98
CA THR A 68 -15.26 -3.93 -3.40
C THR A 68 -15.42 -5.26 -4.14
N ALA A 69 -15.59 -6.36 -3.40
CA ALA A 69 -15.82 -7.69 -3.95
C ALA A 69 -17.18 -8.27 -3.53
N ARG A 70 -17.99 -8.70 -4.50
CA ARG A 70 -19.34 -9.25 -4.27
C ARG A 70 -19.53 -10.57 -5.00
N ALA A 71 -20.11 -11.57 -4.32
CA ALA A 71 -20.52 -12.81 -4.97
C ALA A 71 -21.76 -12.56 -5.85
N ILE A 72 -21.68 -12.84 -7.15
CA ILE A 72 -22.82 -12.72 -8.07
C ILE A 72 -23.45 -14.08 -8.43
N GLU A 73 -22.83 -15.16 -7.96
CA GLU A 73 -23.30 -16.54 -7.94
C GLU A 73 -22.97 -17.16 -6.56
N PRO A 74 -23.62 -18.26 -6.13
CA PRO A 74 -23.16 -19.03 -4.97
C PRO A 74 -21.68 -19.37 -5.12
N THR A 75 -20.85 -18.95 -4.17
CA THR A 75 -19.39 -18.94 -4.32
C THR A 75 -18.73 -19.66 -3.16
N ARG A 76 -17.69 -20.45 -3.46
CA ARG A 76 -16.84 -21.12 -2.48
C ARG A 76 -15.40 -20.67 -2.67
N LEU A 77 -14.76 -20.26 -1.57
CA LEU A 77 -13.44 -19.66 -1.57
C LEU A 77 -12.49 -20.43 -0.64
N HIS A 78 -11.22 -20.51 -1.04
CA HIS A 78 -10.11 -20.80 -0.12
C HIS A 78 -9.51 -19.49 0.37
N LEU A 79 -9.26 -19.41 1.66
CA LEU A 79 -8.66 -18.25 2.33
C LEU A 79 -7.19 -18.55 2.61
N MET A 80 -6.37 -17.51 2.47
CA MET A 80 -4.95 -17.53 2.76
C MET A 80 -4.57 -16.30 3.56
N ASN A 81 -3.96 -16.49 4.73
CA ASN A 81 -3.36 -15.40 5.50
C ASN A 81 -1.87 -15.21 5.16
N ILE A 82 -1.25 -14.24 5.82
CA ILE A 82 0.13 -13.84 5.50
C ILE A 82 1.13 -14.91 5.91
N GLU A 83 0.86 -15.62 7.01
CA GLU A 83 1.69 -16.73 7.48
C GLU A 83 1.65 -17.91 6.50
N GLU A 84 0.47 -18.29 6.01
CA GLU A 84 0.29 -19.33 4.99
C GLU A 84 0.94 -18.96 3.65
N PHE A 85 0.84 -17.68 3.26
CA PHE A 85 1.52 -17.17 2.07
C PHE A 85 3.05 -17.25 2.21
N ASN A 86 3.60 -16.83 3.36
CA ASN A 86 5.04 -16.88 3.62
C ASN A 86 5.57 -18.32 3.66
N ASP A 87 4.82 -19.25 4.26
CA ASP A 87 5.17 -20.68 4.26
C ASP A 87 5.17 -21.26 2.84
N LEU A 88 4.18 -20.89 2.02
CA LEU A 88 4.12 -21.28 0.61
C LEU A 88 5.32 -20.74 -0.17
N PHE A 89 5.66 -19.46 0.05
CA PHE A 89 6.79 -18.81 -0.59
C PHE A 89 8.11 -19.54 -0.30
N LEU A 90 8.33 -19.97 0.95
CA LEU A 90 9.56 -20.62 1.36
C LEU A 90 9.63 -22.09 0.92
N ARG A 91 8.50 -22.80 0.89
CA ARG A 91 8.46 -24.24 0.58
C ARG A 91 8.39 -24.52 -0.91
N ASP A 92 7.59 -23.76 -1.65
CA ASP A 92 7.37 -23.95 -3.07
C ASP A 92 7.13 -22.61 -3.78
N PRO A 93 8.20 -21.88 -4.15
CA PRO A 93 8.09 -20.63 -4.89
C PRO A 93 7.30 -20.75 -6.20
N SER A 94 7.24 -21.94 -6.80
CA SER A 94 6.49 -22.14 -8.05
C SER A 94 4.98 -22.02 -7.84
N ALA A 95 4.49 -22.32 -6.64
CA ALA A 95 3.09 -22.17 -6.25
C ALA A 95 2.64 -20.69 -6.15
N LEU A 96 3.58 -19.73 -6.22
CA LEU A 96 3.29 -18.30 -6.28
C LEU A 96 2.94 -17.80 -7.69
N ALA A 97 3.26 -18.58 -8.73
CA ALA A 97 3.03 -18.17 -10.12
C ALA A 97 1.57 -17.75 -10.40
N PRO A 98 0.53 -18.38 -9.83
CA PRO A 98 -0.85 -17.91 -10.00
C PRO A 98 -1.12 -16.53 -9.40
N PHE A 99 -0.51 -16.21 -8.25
CA PHE A 99 -0.64 -14.89 -7.62
C PHE A 99 -0.03 -13.83 -8.55
N LEU A 100 1.21 -14.05 -9.00
CA LEU A 100 1.90 -13.13 -9.92
C LEU A 100 1.17 -12.99 -11.26
N SER A 101 0.63 -14.08 -11.79
CA SER A 101 -0.15 -14.07 -13.04
C SER A 101 -1.40 -13.21 -12.88
N SER A 102 -2.12 -13.35 -11.76
CA SER A 102 -3.29 -12.54 -11.43
C SER A 102 -2.95 -11.05 -11.34
N PHE A 103 -1.83 -10.69 -10.70
CA PHE A 103 -1.33 -9.32 -10.69
C PHE A 103 -1.09 -8.75 -12.10
N PHE A 104 -0.38 -9.51 -12.95
CA PHE A 104 -0.09 -9.05 -14.31
C PHE A 104 -1.35 -8.92 -15.16
N GLU A 105 -2.32 -9.81 -14.98
CA GLU A 105 -3.60 -9.74 -15.68
C GLU A 105 -4.41 -8.51 -15.25
N ARG A 106 -4.50 -8.24 -13.94
CA ARG A 106 -5.13 -7.01 -13.44
C ARG A 106 -4.45 -5.76 -13.97
N LEU A 107 -3.11 -5.71 -13.95
CA LEU A 107 -2.37 -4.56 -14.46
C LEU A 107 -2.65 -4.31 -15.95
N ARG A 108 -2.72 -5.37 -16.77
CA ARG A 108 -3.09 -5.26 -18.18
C ARG A 108 -4.53 -4.77 -18.35
N ASN A 109 -5.48 -5.34 -17.61
CA ASN A 109 -6.88 -4.93 -17.67
C ASN A 109 -7.07 -3.46 -17.28
N THR A 110 -6.40 -3.01 -16.22
CA THR A 110 -6.40 -1.59 -15.81
C THR A 110 -5.79 -0.69 -16.88
N ASN A 111 -4.67 -1.08 -17.48
CA ASN A 111 -4.05 -0.33 -18.58
C ASN A 111 -4.97 -0.26 -19.81
N ASP A 112 -5.69 -1.33 -20.13
CA ASP A 112 -6.64 -1.36 -21.25
C ASP A 112 -7.86 -0.47 -20.98
N LEU A 113 -8.38 -0.45 -19.74
CA LEU A 113 -9.45 0.47 -19.33
C LEU A 113 -8.98 1.93 -19.43
N LEU A 114 -7.79 2.24 -18.91
CA LEU A 114 -7.19 3.57 -19.02
C LEU A 114 -7.02 3.98 -20.49
N ARG A 115 -6.52 3.07 -21.34
CA ARG A 115 -6.36 3.32 -22.76
C ARG A 115 -7.68 3.69 -23.42
N ARG A 116 -8.74 2.91 -23.17
CA ARG A 116 -10.09 3.19 -23.71
C ARG A 116 -10.62 4.54 -23.23
N GLU A 117 -10.43 4.87 -21.97
CA GLU A 117 -10.87 6.14 -21.40
C GLU A 117 -10.15 7.33 -22.05
N LEU A 118 -8.83 7.23 -22.24
CA LEU A 118 -8.04 8.24 -22.93
C LEU A 118 -8.45 8.39 -24.41
N GLU A 119 -8.72 7.28 -25.09
CA GLU A 119 -9.20 7.27 -26.47
C GLU A 119 -10.59 7.93 -26.60
N LEU A 120 -11.52 7.64 -25.68
CA LEU A 120 -12.87 8.22 -25.64
C LEU A 120 -12.86 9.72 -25.36
N ARG A 121 -11.97 10.19 -24.48
CA ARG A 121 -11.82 11.61 -24.14
C ARG A 121 -11.01 12.40 -25.17
N HIS A 122 -10.41 11.73 -26.15
CA HIS A 122 -9.44 12.32 -27.06
C HIS A 122 -8.29 13.03 -26.32
N THR A 123 -7.89 12.48 -25.16
CA THR A 123 -6.87 13.08 -24.30
C THR A 123 -5.51 13.10 -25.01
N THR A 124 -4.89 14.27 -25.06
CA THR A 124 -3.57 14.46 -25.65
C THR A 124 -2.45 14.01 -24.71
N PRO A 125 -1.26 13.68 -25.22
CA PRO A 125 -0.10 13.39 -24.36
C PRO A 125 0.24 14.51 -23.36
N ALA A 126 -0.01 15.78 -23.73
CA ALA A 126 0.21 16.91 -22.84
C ALA A 126 -0.79 16.94 -21.66
N GLU A 127 -2.06 16.64 -21.92
CA GLU A 127 -3.08 16.52 -20.87
C GLU A 127 -2.83 15.30 -19.97
N VAL A 128 -2.38 14.18 -20.54
CA VAL A 128 -1.94 13.02 -19.75
C VAL A 128 -0.76 13.41 -18.85
N HIS A 129 0.23 14.13 -19.38
CA HIS A 129 1.36 14.61 -18.60
C HIS A 129 0.91 15.50 -17.43
N GLN A 130 0.02 16.45 -17.70
CA GLN A 130 -0.55 17.31 -16.67
C GLN A 130 -1.35 16.53 -15.61
N LEU A 131 -2.08 15.48 -16.01
CA LEU A 131 -2.80 14.58 -15.08
C LEU A 131 -1.84 13.75 -14.21
N LEU A 132 -0.73 13.28 -14.78
CA LEU A 132 0.31 12.54 -14.05
C LEU A 132 1.08 13.44 -13.08
N GLU A 133 1.31 14.70 -13.45
CA GLU A 133 1.87 15.71 -12.54
C GLU A 133 0.92 16.05 -11.39
N ALA A 134 -0.40 16.09 -11.66
CA ALA A 134 -1.43 16.38 -10.67
C ALA A 134 -1.79 15.18 -9.77
N GLY A 135 -1.61 13.94 -10.26
CA GLY A 135 -1.97 12.70 -9.57
C GLY A 135 -0.74 11.84 -9.29
N THR A 136 -0.15 11.98 -8.11
CA THR A 136 0.80 11.05 -7.46
C THR A 136 1.64 10.19 -8.41
N SER A 137 2.83 10.69 -8.75
CA SER A 137 4.00 10.00 -9.32
C SER A 137 3.86 8.51 -9.61
N LEU A 138 3.72 8.20 -10.90
CA LEU A 138 4.08 6.91 -11.51
C LEU A 138 5.57 6.90 -11.90
N ASP A 139 6.43 7.67 -11.22
CA ASP A 139 7.84 7.71 -11.55
C ASP A 139 8.49 6.38 -11.21
N HIS A 140 8.81 5.61 -12.26
CA HIS A 140 9.94 4.69 -12.20
C HIS A 140 11.16 5.48 -11.73
N PRO A 141 12.05 4.91 -10.90
CA PRO A 141 13.22 5.61 -10.38
C PRO A 141 14.19 5.92 -11.53
N ALA A 142 13.89 6.97 -12.28
CA ALA A 142 14.82 7.63 -13.15
C ALA A 142 15.93 8.18 -12.26
N ILE A 143 17.16 7.89 -12.66
CA ILE A 143 18.43 8.14 -11.97
C ILE A 143 18.61 9.66 -11.83
N HIS A 144 17.88 10.26 -10.89
CA HIS A 144 18.20 11.56 -10.34
C HIS A 144 19.03 11.31 -9.08
N PRO A 145 20.14 12.05 -8.86
CA PRO A 145 20.89 11.91 -7.63
C PRO A 145 19.93 12.10 -6.45
N VAL A 146 19.86 11.10 -5.57
CA VAL A 146 19.07 11.19 -4.34
C VAL A 146 19.66 12.36 -3.55
N PRO A 147 18.91 13.47 -3.35
CA PRO A 147 19.38 14.53 -2.47
C PRO A 147 19.69 13.90 -1.12
N LYS A 148 20.72 14.40 -0.43
CA LYS A 148 21.14 13.79 0.83
C LYS A 148 20.05 14.01 1.87
N ILE A 149 19.26 12.97 2.13
CA ILE A 149 18.18 12.97 3.11
C ILE A 149 18.65 12.18 4.32
N THR A 150 18.46 12.75 5.50
CA THR A 150 18.84 12.13 6.76
C THR A 150 17.67 12.09 7.74
N ILE A 151 17.43 10.95 8.36
CA ILE A 151 16.41 10.75 9.40
C ILE A 151 17.10 10.57 10.75
N THR A 152 16.65 11.32 11.76
CA THR A 152 17.15 11.22 13.14
C THR A 152 15.97 11.16 14.13
N PRO A 153 15.93 10.19 15.07
CA PRO A 153 14.90 10.13 16.09
C PRO A 153 14.98 11.34 17.04
N THR A 154 13.85 11.99 17.32
CA THR A 154 13.82 13.20 18.16
C THR A 154 13.79 12.90 19.66
N ASN A 155 13.42 11.66 20.05
CA ASN A 155 13.24 11.29 21.43
C ASN A 155 13.89 9.92 21.77
N PRO A 156 14.09 9.59 23.06
CA PRO A 156 14.66 8.31 23.48
C PRO A 156 13.76 7.10 23.22
N GLN A 157 12.44 7.28 23.13
CA GLN A 157 11.49 6.18 22.92
C GLN A 157 11.63 5.61 21.49
N THR A 158 11.69 6.49 20.48
CA THR A 158 11.96 6.12 19.09
C THR A 158 13.31 5.42 18.93
N ARG A 159 14.36 5.85 19.66
CA ARG A 159 15.65 5.14 19.69
C ARG A 159 15.53 3.74 20.28
N LYS A 160 14.84 3.60 21.42
CA LYS A 160 14.62 2.28 22.06
C LYS A 160 13.81 1.32 21.17
N ALA A 161 12.92 1.84 20.33
CA ALA A 161 12.21 1.08 19.32
C ALA A 161 13.15 0.44 18.26
N GLY A 162 14.43 0.79 18.21
CA GLY A 162 15.40 0.20 17.30
C GLY A 162 15.74 1.07 16.10
N SER A 163 15.33 2.35 16.10
CA SER A 163 15.88 3.32 15.17
C SER A 163 17.38 3.53 15.44
N PRO A 164 18.23 3.54 14.40
CA PRO A 164 19.58 4.10 14.51
C PRO A 164 19.53 5.58 14.94
N ASP A 165 20.63 6.09 15.50
CA ASP A 165 20.76 7.51 15.88
C ASP A 165 20.67 8.43 14.64
N GLN A 166 21.03 7.92 13.47
CA GLN A 166 20.92 8.62 12.21
C GLN A 166 20.85 7.61 11.06
N VAL A 167 19.99 7.85 10.08
CA VAL A 167 19.86 7.06 8.85
C VAL A 167 19.97 7.98 7.66
N THR A 168 20.93 7.74 6.76
CA THR A 168 21.00 8.41 5.46
C THR A 168 20.29 7.55 4.43
N LEU A 169 19.42 8.16 3.62
CA LEU A 169 18.69 7.46 2.58
C LEU A 169 19.61 7.27 1.37
N ASP A 170 19.84 6.01 0.99
CA ASP A 170 20.62 5.63 -0.20
C ASP A 170 19.73 5.36 -1.43
N ARG A 171 18.44 5.07 -1.21
CA ARG A 171 17.44 4.81 -2.25
C ARG A 171 16.08 5.37 -1.90
N LEU A 172 15.29 5.63 -2.93
CA LEU A 172 13.87 5.97 -2.83
C LEU A 172 13.03 4.97 -3.64
N PRO A 173 11.81 4.62 -3.21
CA PRO A 173 11.19 5.02 -1.95
C PRO A 173 11.89 4.37 -0.74
N PHE A 174 12.10 5.14 0.32
CA PHE A 174 12.59 4.65 1.61
C PHE A 174 11.40 4.38 2.51
N ARG A 175 11.19 3.11 2.87
CA ARG A 175 9.97 2.63 3.54
C ARG A 175 10.18 2.48 5.04
N ILE A 176 9.24 3.00 5.82
CA ILE A 176 9.27 2.95 7.27
C ILE A 176 8.02 2.23 7.77
N GLY A 177 8.19 1.35 8.75
CA GLY A 177 7.06 0.65 9.33
C GLY A 177 7.41 -0.19 10.55
N ARG A 178 6.39 -0.85 11.10
CA ARG A 178 6.53 -1.69 12.29
C ARG A 178 7.28 -2.97 11.97
N ARG A 179 8.31 -3.25 12.76
CA ARG A 179 9.07 -4.50 12.72
C ARG A 179 8.16 -5.67 13.07
N GLN A 180 8.12 -6.67 12.20
CA GLN A 180 7.51 -7.95 12.51
C GLN A 180 8.52 -8.83 13.25
N SER A 181 8.08 -9.53 14.29
CA SER A 181 8.87 -10.55 14.99
C SER A 181 8.20 -11.91 14.82
N GLY A 182 8.89 -12.87 14.19
CA GLY A 182 8.43 -14.26 13.99
C GLY A 182 9.10 -14.95 12.79
N GLU A 183 9.00 -16.28 12.71
CA GLU A 183 9.17 -17.02 11.44
C GLU A 183 8.01 -16.62 10.51
N GLY A 184 8.33 -16.10 9.32
CA GLY A 184 7.35 -15.43 8.46
C GLY A 184 7.37 -13.90 8.57
N ALA A 185 8.55 -13.30 8.77
CA ALA A 185 8.76 -11.91 8.39
C ALA A 185 8.29 -11.78 6.94
N ASP A 186 7.21 -11.02 6.75
CA ASP A 186 6.51 -10.89 5.49
C ASP A 186 7.50 -10.50 4.39
N ILE A 187 7.81 -11.49 3.55
CA ILE A 187 8.93 -11.47 2.58
C ILE A 187 8.76 -10.32 1.59
N LEU A 188 7.52 -9.82 1.46
CA LEU A 188 7.13 -8.75 0.56
C LEU A 188 7.08 -7.37 1.24
N SER A 189 6.99 -7.31 2.57
CA SER A 189 7.05 -6.06 3.35
C SER A 189 8.50 -5.64 3.64
N ALA A 190 9.26 -5.28 2.61
CA ALA A 190 10.62 -4.78 2.79
C ALA A 190 10.60 -3.30 3.24
N ASN A 191 10.42 -3.05 4.54
CA ASN A 191 10.72 -1.76 5.16
C ASN A 191 12.24 -1.56 5.22
N ASP A 192 12.70 -0.39 4.80
CA ASP A 192 14.09 0.04 4.97
C ASP A 192 14.40 0.36 6.44
N LEU A 193 13.43 0.95 7.15
CA LEU A 193 13.49 1.19 8.59
C LEU A 193 12.33 0.46 9.30
N SER A 194 12.68 -0.60 10.02
CA SER A 194 11.73 -1.40 10.80
C SER A 194 11.83 -1.08 12.29
N LEU A 195 10.74 -0.59 12.88
CA LEU A 195 10.69 -0.12 14.28
C LEU A 195 9.89 -1.09 15.17
N ARG A 196 10.42 -1.43 16.34
CA ARG A 196 9.69 -2.24 17.33
C ARG A 196 8.61 -1.40 17.99
N ASP A 197 7.43 -1.96 18.06
CA ASP A 197 6.27 -1.36 18.71
C ASP A 197 5.47 -2.45 19.43
N ASN A 198 4.80 -2.09 20.51
CA ASN A 198 4.08 -3.01 21.38
C ASN A 198 2.59 -2.67 21.39
N TYR A 199 1.75 -3.68 21.57
CA TYR A 199 0.30 -3.46 21.66
C TYR A 199 -0.05 -2.57 22.88
N PRO A 200 -0.95 -1.57 22.74
CA PRO A 200 -1.64 -1.17 21.50
C PRO A 200 -0.71 -0.47 20.51
N TYR A 201 -0.70 -0.95 19.27
CA TYR A 201 0.24 -0.48 18.25
C TYR A 201 -0.08 0.96 17.84
N GLN A 202 0.96 1.79 17.73
CA GLN A 202 0.89 3.16 17.22
C GLN A 202 1.25 3.23 15.73
N ILE A 203 2.03 2.27 15.24
CA ILE A 203 2.49 2.22 13.85
C ILE A 203 2.05 0.93 13.13
N SER A 204 1.55 1.11 11.91
CA SER A 204 1.22 0.02 10.97
C SER A 204 2.48 -0.69 10.44
N ARG A 205 2.32 -1.89 9.87
CA ARG A 205 3.46 -2.67 9.36
C ARG A 205 4.06 -1.99 8.14
N ASN A 206 3.23 -1.49 7.24
CA ASN A 206 3.62 -0.60 6.15
C ASN A 206 3.11 0.81 6.44
N HIS A 207 3.89 1.64 7.13
CA HIS A 207 3.37 2.89 7.69
C HIS A 207 3.48 4.07 6.71
N CYS A 208 4.69 4.43 6.30
CA CYS A 208 4.91 5.53 5.35
C CYS A 208 6.13 5.28 4.47
N SER A 209 6.27 6.06 3.39
CA SER A 209 7.49 6.15 2.60
C SER A 209 7.92 7.59 2.40
N ILE A 210 9.24 7.80 2.38
CA ILE A 210 9.84 8.98 1.76
C ILE A 210 10.14 8.62 0.32
N GLU A 211 9.64 9.42 -0.62
CA GLU A 211 9.74 9.11 -2.04
C GLU A 211 9.79 10.38 -2.88
N ARG A 212 10.08 10.22 -4.17
CA ARG A 212 10.12 11.32 -5.12
C ARG A 212 8.80 11.34 -5.91
N SER A 213 8.23 12.54 -6.06
CA SER A 213 7.08 12.79 -6.91
C SER A 213 7.40 13.89 -7.90
N GLY A 214 7.71 13.53 -9.15
CA GLY A 214 8.26 14.44 -10.13
C GLY A 214 9.61 15.02 -9.67
N SER A 215 9.65 16.34 -9.50
CA SER A 215 10.84 17.05 -8.99
C SER A 215 10.89 17.17 -7.46
N GLU A 216 9.78 16.89 -6.78
CA GLU A 216 9.63 17.11 -5.34
C GLU A 216 9.90 15.83 -4.53
N LEU A 217 10.29 16.03 -3.27
CA LEU A 217 10.31 14.95 -2.29
C LEU A 217 9.02 15.01 -1.48
N ILE A 218 8.41 13.87 -1.24
CA ILE A 218 7.19 13.75 -0.46
C ILE A 218 7.35 12.70 0.64
N VAL A 219 6.56 12.83 1.70
CA VAL A 219 6.20 11.71 2.57
C VAL A 219 4.83 11.23 2.15
N ARG A 220 4.71 9.93 1.86
CA ARG A 220 3.44 9.28 1.56
C ARG A 220 3.03 8.39 2.73
N ASP A 221 1.82 8.57 3.24
CA ASP A 221 1.18 7.59 4.11
C ASP A 221 0.80 6.35 3.28
N ARG A 222 1.15 5.16 3.78
CA ARG A 222 0.98 3.90 3.06
C ARG A 222 -0.25 3.13 3.53
N GLY A 223 -1.30 3.82 4.01
CA GLY A 223 -2.50 3.18 4.55
C GLY A 223 -2.37 2.90 6.04
N SER A 224 -1.72 3.81 6.77
CA SER A 224 -1.56 3.61 8.21
C SER A 224 -2.88 3.81 8.96
N THR A 225 -3.08 3.05 10.02
CA THR A 225 -4.35 3.02 10.78
C THR A 225 -4.57 4.28 11.59
N LEU A 226 -3.50 4.88 12.12
CA LEU A 226 -3.55 6.09 12.96
C LEU A 226 -3.04 7.35 12.24
N GLY A 227 -2.78 7.25 10.93
CA GLY A 227 -2.22 8.32 10.12
C GLY A 227 -0.72 8.55 10.32
N THR A 228 -0.21 9.50 9.54
CA THR A 228 1.16 10.03 9.57
C THR A 228 1.09 11.54 9.65
N ILE A 229 1.94 12.21 10.44
CA ILE A 229 1.94 13.68 10.54
C ILE A 229 3.28 14.22 10.02
N LEU A 230 3.23 15.16 9.09
CA LEU A 230 4.39 15.90 8.57
C LEU A 230 4.24 17.39 8.88
N ASN A 231 5.18 17.97 9.62
CA ASN A 231 5.19 19.39 9.98
C ASN A 231 3.88 19.88 10.63
N GLY A 232 3.20 18.99 11.36
CA GLY A 232 1.93 19.29 12.02
C GLY A 232 0.68 19.08 11.15
N GLN A 233 0.84 18.66 9.89
CA GLN A 233 -0.27 18.31 9.01
C GLN A 233 -0.44 16.79 8.93
N SER A 234 -1.66 16.31 9.18
CA SER A 234 -1.99 14.88 9.18
C SER A 234 -2.23 14.34 7.76
N MET A 235 -1.83 13.10 7.52
CA MET A 235 -2.01 12.34 6.29
C MET A 235 -2.50 10.93 6.63
N GLY A 236 -3.20 10.29 5.70
CA GLY A 236 -3.68 8.91 5.85
C GLY A 236 -5.15 8.75 5.46
N THR A 237 -5.71 7.58 5.76
CA THR A 237 -7.06 7.17 5.33
C THR A 237 -8.18 8.08 5.84
N GLU A 238 -8.01 8.70 7.00
CA GLU A 238 -8.96 9.65 7.59
C GLU A 238 -8.62 11.13 7.31
N SER A 239 -7.59 11.41 6.50
CA SER A 239 -7.16 12.77 6.13
C SER A 239 -7.54 13.12 4.69
N GLU A 240 -7.58 14.42 4.37
CA GLU A 240 -7.71 14.92 3.00
C GLU A 240 -6.51 14.55 2.11
N HIS A 241 -5.35 14.25 2.70
CA HIS A 241 -4.10 14.03 1.98
C HIS A 241 -3.48 12.67 2.30
N MET A 242 -3.07 11.93 1.26
CA MET A 242 -2.25 10.70 1.40
C MET A 242 -0.75 10.97 1.29
N ALA A 243 -0.35 12.19 0.89
CA ALA A 243 1.04 12.58 0.78
C ALA A 243 1.21 14.09 0.98
N LEU A 244 2.34 14.50 1.54
CA LEU A 244 2.72 15.90 1.74
C LEU A 244 4.18 16.14 1.33
N PRO A 245 4.49 17.33 0.80
CA PRO A 245 5.85 17.67 0.37
C PRO A 245 6.79 17.87 1.56
N LEU A 246 8.01 17.35 1.41
CA LEU A 246 9.13 17.71 2.28
C LEU A 246 9.66 19.08 1.88
N GLN A 247 9.92 19.92 2.89
CA GLN A 247 10.55 21.22 2.69
C GLN A 247 12.08 21.08 2.67
N PRO A 248 12.81 21.95 1.97
CA PRO A 248 14.26 22.05 2.15
C PRO A 248 14.62 22.30 3.62
N GLY A 249 15.62 21.60 4.13
CA GLY A 249 16.01 21.69 5.54
C GLY A 249 15.29 20.70 6.45
N ALA A 250 14.94 21.14 7.66
CA ALA A 250 14.43 20.26 8.72
C ALA A 250 12.90 20.11 8.66
N ASN A 251 12.43 18.87 8.66
CA ASN A 251 11.02 18.51 8.70
C ASN A 251 10.74 17.61 9.90
N LYS A 252 9.61 17.79 10.58
CA LYS A 252 9.18 16.93 11.69
C LYS A 252 8.22 15.87 11.16
N LEU A 253 8.58 14.60 11.33
CA LEU A 253 7.78 13.44 10.95
C LEU A 253 7.35 12.68 12.21
N VAL A 254 6.05 12.42 12.34
CA VAL A 254 5.47 11.59 13.40
C VAL A 254 4.72 10.45 12.74
N LEU A 255 4.99 9.22 13.21
CA LEU A 255 4.35 8.01 12.71
C LEU A 255 3.21 7.60 13.66
N GLY A 256 1.97 7.59 13.22
CA GLY A 256 0.78 7.46 14.08
C GLY A 256 0.18 8.82 14.45
N GLY A 257 -0.71 8.81 15.46
CA GLY A 257 -1.41 10.01 15.94
C GLY A 257 -0.52 11.03 16.67
N GLU A 258 -1.11 12.15 17.10
CA GLU A 258 -0.39 13.28 17.73
C GLU A 258 0.43 12.88 18.97
N ASP A 259 -0.09 11.94 19.76
CA ASP A 259 0.57 11.43 20.97
C ASP A 259 1.64 10.36 20.69
N SER A 260 1.95 10.11 19.42
CA SER A 260 2.86 9.03 19.05
C SER A 260 4.28 9.26 19.56
N THR A 261 4.86 8.20 20.11
CA THR A 261 6.25 8.18 20.56
C THR A 261 7.26 8.01 19.43
N PHE A 262 6.80 7.73 18.20
CA PHE A 262 7.63 7.52 17.01
C PHE A 262 7.81 8.82 16.23
N GLN A 263 8.86 9.56 16.58
CA GLN A 263 9.09 10.91 16.08
C GLN A 263 10.50 11.08 15.52
N PHE A 264 10.58 11.73 14.36
CA PHE A 264 11.79 11.91 13.60
C PHE A 264 11.95 13.35 13.11
N ASN A 265 13.20 13.78 13.01
CA ASN A 265 13.59 14.91 12.19
C ASN A 265 14.12 14.37 10.86
N VAL A 266 13.53 14.83 9.76
CA VAL A 266 13.95 14.53 8.38
C VAL A 266 14.64 15.78 7.84
N GLN A 267 15.96 15.69 7.70
CA GLN A 267 16.80 16.72 7.12
C GLN A 267 16.96 16.47 5.62
N VAL A 268 16.53 17.43 4.79
CA VAL A 268 16.76 17.44 3.35
C VAL A 268 17.86 18.46 3.06
N ASP A 269 19.05 17.97 2.68
CA ASP A 269 20.15 18.86 2.30
C ASP A 269 19.81 19.57 0.98
N PRO A 270 20.14 20.87 0.83
CA PRO A 270 19.99 21.56 -0.44
C PRO A 270 20.77 20.84 -1.54
N ALA A 271 20.16 20.73 -2.72
CA ALA A 271 20.79 20.16 -3.91
C ALA A 271 21.96 21.02 -4.42
#